data_AF-I1BGR6-F1
#
_entry.id   AF-I1BGR6-F1
#
_cell.length_a   1.000
_cell.length_b   1.000
_cell.length_c   1.000
_cell.angle_alpha   90.00
_cell.angle_beta   90.00
_cell.angle_gamma   90.00
#
_symmetry.space_group_name_H-M   'P 1'
#
loop_
_entity.id
_entity.type
_entity.pdbx_description
1 polymer ?
#
loop_
_entity_poly.entity_id
_entity_poly.type
_entity_poly.pdbx_seq_one_letter_code
_entity_poly.pdbx_strand_id
1 'polypeptide(L)'
;MSKSTDPSKNSISSAIFGLQDTLQFHALGPVNLDKARDEFSQQINSIRNICSQFETEVLGDVMKMGVGADPAFRKHFTHLKEQAALESTVIRLKEILISSKEQLELPLKEKEESKSKIEIQKLEKLAQSMGLITFVDSSKMFESDSPTSTITLGGTLIVIDIDIDDKGKVQKTKVTYVSESMQSDQDDRVDKILTENLQLRKFDLFKRNLWSLALLDQLNIKYKPLDFFSITKNLLQDLKAVCLIESEIEFDFSSILTEGHGIPCLHLSYPGISIAYWLDKPTIASTDWNQVKQLLQQNENHDVLLRASKILISFEDSTQLMHYLPLSRPNYLLAFDETEDSIKEGVDGEHFKVVYENSYPKFMSPMRYVKPLPTIPDSVPVPVRFVATVEPPIAMADELCQTLMNVIGLLNTEAMEQYAIKNTSQCPSLEEILVPNIMLTKQYVKKLLYAQICQ
;
A
#
# COMPACT_ATOMS: atom_id res chain seq x y z
N MET A 1 46.59 2.40 -43.95
CA MET A 1 46.47 2.67 -42.50
C MET A 1 45.50 3.82 -42.31
N SER A 2 44.27 3.54 -41.89
CA SER A 2 43.39 4.51 -41.24
C SER A 2 42.48 3.72 -40.30
N LYS A 3 42.60 3.97 -39.00
CA LYS A 3 41.76 3.34 -37.97
C LYS A 3 40.46 4.14 -37.89
N SER A 4 39.34 3.47 -38.12
CA SER A 4 38.00 3.98 -37.84
C SER A 4 37.80 4.04 -36.32
N THR A 5 37.36 5.18 -35.82
CA THR A 5 36.87 5.34 -34.45
C THR A 5 35.38 5.04 -34.43
N ASP A 6 35.02 4.07 -33.60
CA ASP A 6 33.69 3.50 -33.42
C ASP A 6 32.89 4.36 -32.42
N PRO A 7 31.66 4.85 -32.74
CA PRO A 7 30.88 5.73 -31.87
C PRO A 7 30.19 5.00 -30.68
N SER A 8 30.63 3.79 -30.35
CA SER A 8 30.02 2.90 -29.34
C SER A 8 30.30 3.26 -27.87
N LYS A 9 30.66 4.51 -27.54
CA LYS A 9 31.06 4.88 -26.16
C LYS A 9 30.21 5.93 -25.43
N ASN A 10 29.08 6.37 -25.98
CA ASN A 10 28.15 7.25 -25.28
C ASN A 10 26.73 6.66 -25.16
N SER A 11 26.61 5.43 -24.63
CA SER A 11 25.31 4.88 -24.23
C SER A 11 25.17 4.89 -22.70
N ILE A 12 24.50 5.92 -22.18
CA ILE A 12 23.87 5.89 -20.85
C ILE A 12 22.55 5.10 -20.98
N SER A 13 22.64 3.86 -21.47
CA SER A 13 21.51 2.98 -21.71
C SER A 13 21.86 1.59 -21.20
N SER A 14 21.52 1.32 -19.94
CA SER A 14 21.32 -0.04 -19.37
C SER A 14 21.24 -0.07 -17.83
N ALA A 15 21.59 1.00 -17.11
CA ALA A 15 21.71 0.93 -15.65
C ALA A 15 20.39 0.97 -14.85
N ILE A 16 19.24 1.28 -15.47
CA ILE A 16 17.97 1.45 -14.73
C ILE A 16 17.16 0.14 -14.60
N PHE A 17 17.36 -0.84 -15.49
CA PHE A 17 16.56 -2.07 -15.51
C PHE A 17 17.11 -3.22 -14.64
N GLY A 18 18.26 -3.03 -13.98
CA GLY A 18 18.92 -4.05 -13.15
C GLY A 18 18.72 -3.92 -11.64
N LEU A 19 17.94 -2.93 -11.17
CA LEU A 19 17.81 -2.61 -9.74
C LEU A 19 16.53 -3.14 -9.07
N GLN A 20 15.74 -3.98 -9.76
CA GLN A 20 14.47 -4.50 -9.22
C GLN A 20 14.63 -5.33 -7.93
N ASP A 21 15.81 -5.89 -7.65
CA ASP A 21 16.03 -6.71 -6.45
C ASP A 21 16.89 -6.03 -5.35
N THR A 22 17.31 -4.76 -5.51
CA THR A 22 18.27 -4.14 -4.56
C THR A 22 17.95 -2.73 -4.08
N LEU A 23 16.91 -2.08 -4.59
CA LEU A 23 16.39 -0.86 -3.96
C LEU A 23 15.33 -1.25 -2.91
N GLN A 24 15.78 -1.47 -1.68
CA GLN A 24 14.89 -1.44 -0.51
C GLN A 24 14.38 0.00 -0.34
N PHE A 25 13.38 0.38 -1.15
CA PHE A 25 12.52 1.51 -0.84
C PHE A 25 11.94 1.29 0.55
N HIS A 26 11.90 2.34 1.37
CA HIS A 26 11.63 2.37 2.81
C HIS A 26 11.25 1.00 3.44
N ALA A 27 12.07 0.50 4.37
CA ALA A 27 11.97 -0.85 4.95
C ALA A 27 10.57 -1.25 5.50
N LEU A 28 9.68 -0.28 5.73
CA LEU A 28 8.32 -0.50 6.22
C LEU A 28 7.24 -0.60 5.11
N GLY A 29 7.59 -0.51 3.82
CA GLY A 29 6.60 -0.49 2.74
C GLY A 29 5.64 0.71 2.83
N PRO A 30 4.44 0.66 2.24
CA PRO A 30 3.42 1.67 2.49
C PRO A 30 3.04 1.68 3.98
N VAL A 31 3.35 2.79 4.66
CA VAL A 31 3.09 2.95 6.10
C VAL A 31 1.84 3.77 6.31
N ASN A 32 0.87 3.21 7.01
CA ASN A 32 -0.24 3.99 7.55
C ASN A 32 0.32 4.90 8.66
N LEU A 33 0.48 6.18 8.33
CA LEU A 33 1.08 7.18 9.23
C LEU A 33 0.28 7.39 10.51
N ASP A 34 -1.04 7.27 10.44
CA ASP A 34 -1.92 7.47 11.58
C ASP A 34 -1.78 6.30 12.56
N LYS A 35 -1.80 5.07 12.05
CA LYS A 35 -1.52 3.88 12.84
C LYS A 35 -0.13 3.95 13.48
N ALA A 36 0.89 4.34 12.70
CA ALA A 36 2.25 4.49 13.23
C ALA A 36 2.30 5.55 14.35
N ARG A 37 1.63 6.69 14.18
CA ARG A 37 1.53 7.74 15.22
C ARG A 37 0.88 7.23 16.49
N ASP A 38 -0.19 6.44 16.38
CA ASP A 38 -0.86 5.85 17.53
C ASP A 38 0.05 4.85 18.25
N GLU A 39 0.71 3.96 17.51
CA GLU A 39 1.68 3.00 18.06
C GLU A 39 2.83 3.73 18.76
N PHE A 40 3.43 4.74 18.14
CA PHE A 40 4.47 5.55 18.78
C PHE A 40 3.96 6.28 20.02
N SER A 41 2.74 6.81 20.00
CA SER A 41 2.14 7.50 21.14
C SER A 41 1.92 6.55 22.32
N GLN A 42 1.45 5.33 22.05
CA GLN A 42 1.30 4.28 23.06
C GLN A 42 2.65 3.89 23.67
N GLN A 43 3.68 3.71 22.84
CA GLN A 43 5.03 3.38 23.31
C GLN A 43 5.63 4.52 24.14
N ILE A 44 5.47 5.77 23.73
CA ILE A 44 5.91 6.95 24.50
C ILE A 44 5.18 7.03 25.84
N ASN A 45 3.87 6.78 25.87
CA ASN A 45 3.10 6.77 27.12
C ASN A 45 3.54 5.63 28.05
N SER A 46 3.86 4.45 27.49
CA SER A 46 4.45 3.35 28.26
C SER A 46 5.78 3.78 28.90
N ILE A 47 6.67 4.42 28.13
CA ILE A 47 7.93 4.96 28.64
C ILE A 47 7.69 6.01 29.74
N ARG A 48 6.75 6.95 29.54
CA ARG A 48 6.40 7.95 30.56
C ARG A 48 5.89 7.32 31.84
N ASN A 49 5.06 6.29 31.74
CA ASN A 49 4.55 5.55 32.90
C ASN A 49 5.69 4.87 33.66
N ILE A 50 6.64 4.24 32.95
CA ILE A 50 7.84 3.65 33.57
C ILE A 50 8.68 4.72 34.27
N CYS A 51 8.91 5.87 33.63
CA CYS A 51 9.64 6.98 34.24
C CYS A 51 8.93 7.55 35.47
N SER A 52 7.60 7.69 35.42
CA SER A 52 6.81 8.16 36.55
C SER A 52 6.84 7.16 37.71
N GLN A 53 6.72 5.87 37.45
CA GLN A 53 6.86 4.82 38.47
C GLN A 53 8.26 4.85 39.10
N PHE A 54 9.30 5.03 38.29
CA PHE A 54 10.66 5.20 38.80
C PHE A 54 10.79 6.44 39.70
N GLU A 55 10.17 7.56 39.33
CA GLU A 55 10.17 8.78 40.14
C GLU A 55 9.43 8.60 41.48
N THR A 56 8.23 8.03 41.45
CA THR A 56 7.39 7.90 42.66
C THR A 56 7.83 6.78 43.59
N GLU A 57 8.23 5.63 43.06
CA GLU A 57 8.57 4.45 43.87
C GLU A 57 10.05 4.43 44.23
N VAL A 58 10.94 4.60 43.23
CA VAL A 58 12.38 4.44 43.45
C VAL A 58 13.00 5.71 44.02
N LEU A 59 12.81 6.87 43.37
CA LEU A 59 13.31 8.15 43.85
C LEU A 59 12.63 8.59 45.15
N GLY A 60 11.31 8.39 45.26
CA GLY A 60 10.54 8.66 46.48
C GLY A 60 11.06 7.90 47.72
N ASP A 61 11.38 6.61 47.57
CA ASP A 61 11.91 5.81 48.69
C ASP A 61 13.38 6.10 48.99
N VAL A 62 14.17 6.43 47.96
CA VAL A 62 15.58 6.83 48.12
C VAL A 62 15.70 8.19 48.82
N MET A 63 14.83 9.16 48.50
CA MET A 63 14.81 10.46 49.17
C MET A 63 14.39 10.37 50.64
N LYS A 64 13.54 9.40 51.02
CA LYS A 64 13.18 9.13 52.42
C LYS A 64 14.36 8.57 53.24
N MET A 65 15.38 7.99 52.61
CA MET A 65 16.54 7.39 53.30
C MET A 65 17.65 8.38 53.69
N GLY A 66 17.59 9.65 53.27
CA GLY A 66 18.57 10.67 53.66
C GLY A 66 20.03 10.32 53.29
N VAL A 67 20.98 10.43 54.24
CA VAL A 67 22.45 10.30 54.00
C VAL A 67 22.87 8.91 53.48
N GLY A 68 22.00 7.88 53.56
CA GLY A 68 22.21 6.54 53.01
C GLY A 68 21.68 6.31 51.60
N ALA A 69 21.14 7.34 50.96
CA ALA A 69 20.47 7.26 49.65
C ALA A 69 21.42 6.89 48.50
N ASP A 70 22.63 7.46 48.46
CA ASP A 70 23.54 7.33 47.31
C ASP A 70 24.10 5.90 47.11
N PRO A 71 24.51 5.16 48.17
CA PRO A 71 24.89 3.75 48.05
C PRO A 71 23.73 2.83 47.67
N ALA A 72 22.52 3.10 48.20
CA ALA A 72 21.32 2.32 47.90
C ALA A 72 20.87 2.54 46.44
N PHE A 73 20.91 3.78 45.95
CA PHE A 73 20.61 4.13 44.57
C PHE A 73 21.61 3.51 43.60
N ARG A 74 22.91 3.57 43.89
CA ARG A 74 23.94 2.88 43.07
C ARG A 74 23.68 1.38 43.00
N LYS A 75 23.40 0.72 44.13
CA LYS A 75 23.11 -0.72 44.15
C LYS A 75 21.86 -1.05 43.33
N HIS A 76 20.81 -0.25 43.45
CA HIS A 76 19.57 -0.44 42.69
C HIS A 76 19.77 -0.19 41.19
N PHE A 77 20.54 0.82 40.81
CA PHE A 77 20.90 1.12 39.42
C PHE A 77 21.78 0.03 38.81
N THR A 78 22.74 -0.51 39.57
CA THR A 78 23.54 -1.67 39.13
C THR A 78 22.65 -2.89 38.92
N HIS A 79 21.71 -3.16 39.84
CA HIS A 79 20.77 -4.26 39.70
C HIS A 79 19.84 -4.10 38.48
N LEU A 80 19.36 -2.89 38.22
CA LEU A 80 18.49 -2.58 37.07
C LEU A 80 19.26 -2.68 35.75
N LYS A 81 20.53 -2.28 35.72
CA LYS A 81 21.44 -2.48 34.58
C LYS A 81 21.69 -3.96 34.32
N GLU A 82 21.91 -4.76 35.37
CA GLU A 82 22.08 -6.21 35.27
C GLU A 82 20.78 -6.89 34.78
N GLN A 83 19.63 -6.47 35.29
CA GLN A 83 18.32 -6.96 34.87
C GLN A 83 18.02 -6.62 33.41
N ALA A 84 18.28 -5.38 32.97
CA ALA A 84 18.10 -4.96 31.57
C ALA A 84 19.06 -5.71 30.63
N ALA A 85 20.31 -5.93 31.05
CA ALA A 85 21.26 -6.75 30.29
C ALA A 85 20.81 -8.22 30.19
N LEU A 86 20.25 -8.76 31.27
CA LEU A 86 19.68 -10.10 31.30
C LEU A 86 18.45 -10.20 30.39
N GLU A 87 17.50 -9.26 30.46
CA GLU A 87 16.33 -9.20 29.58
C GLU A 87 16.73 -9.05 28.11
N SER A 88 17.66 -8.17 27.78
CA SER A 88 18.20 -8.05 26.42
C SER A 88 18.81 -9.37 25.94
N THR A 89 19.54 -10.06 26.81
CA THR A 89 20.11 -11.38 26.49
C THR A 89 19.02 -12.44 26.31
N VAL A 90 17.96 -12.42 27.13
CA VAL A 90 16.81 -13.32 27.03
C VAL A 90 16.02 -13.06 25.75
N ILE A 91 15.79 -11.79 25.37
CA ILE A 91 15.15 -11.42 24.10
C ILE A 91 15.98 -11.95 22.93
N ARG A 92 17.29 -11.70 22.93
CA ARG A 92 18.19 -12.20 21.89
C ARG A 92 18.21 -13.73 21.83
N LEU A 93 18.22 -14.41 22.97
CA LEU A 93 18.12 -15.87 23.03
C LEU A 93 16.78 -16.38 22.51
N LYS A 94 15.68 -15.69 22.80
CA LYS A 94 14.34 -16.00 22.30
C LYS A 94 14.29 -15.85 20.78
N GLU A 95 14.86 -14.79 20.22
CA GLU A 95 14.98 -14.60 18.77
C GLU A 95 15.83 -15.69 18.12
N ILE A 96 16.99 -16.03 18.72
CA ILE A 96 17.85 -17.12 18.24
C ILE A 96 17.12 -18.46 18.31
N LEU A 97 16.35 -18.72 19.38
CA LEU A 97 15.56 -19.94 19.53
C LEU A 97 14.40 -20.00 18.53
N ILE A 98 13.72 -18.89 18.27
CA ILE A 98 12.69 -18.81 17.22
C ILE A 98 13.31 -19.07 15.86
N SER A 99 14.42 -18.40 15.53
CA SER A 99 15.11 -18.57 14.26
C SER A 99 15.67 -19.99 14.09
N SER A 100 16.26 -20.56 15.16
CA SER A 100 16.76 -21.94 15.15
C SER A 100 15.61 -22.95 15.04
N LYS A 101 14.48 -22.71 15.71
CA LYS A 101 13.27 -23.51 15.57
C LYS A 101 12.75 -23.47 14.14
N GLU A 102 12.65 -22.30 13.52
CA GLU A 102 12.22 -22.15 12.12
C GLU A 102 13.19 -22.85 11.16
N GLN A 103 14.51 -22.71 11.37
CA GLN A 103 15.54 -23.37 10.57
C GLN A 103 15.59 -24.89 10.76
N LEU A 104 15.15 -25.42 11.91
CA LEU A 104 15.02 -26.85 12.17
C LEU A 104 13.68 -27.41 11.66
N GLU A 105 12.59 -26.66 11.78
CA GLU A 105 11.27 -27.05 11.28
C GLU A 105 11.23 -27.13 9.75
N LEU A 106 11.93 -26.25 9.03
CA LEU A 106 12.02 -26.28 7.55
C LEU A 106 12.50 -27.65 7.01
N PRO A 107 13.69 -28.17 7.37
CA PRO A 107 14.17 -29.45 6.89
C PRO A 107 13.47 -30.67 7.51
N LEU A 108 12.87 -30.55 8.71
CA LEU A 108 12.08 -31.62 9.33
C LEU A 108 10.72 -31.78 8.62
N LYS A 109 10.03 -30.68 8.30
CA LYS A 109 8.78 -30.70 7.53
C LYS A 109 9.00 -31.20 6.10
N GLU A 110 10.10 -30.81 5.45
CA GLU A 110 10.44 -31.28 4.10
C GLU A 110 10.72 -32.80 4.01
N LYS A 111 11.10 -33.45 5.12
CA LYS A 111 11.37 -34.90 5.18
C LYS A 111 10.15 -35.76 5.54
N GLU A 112 9.18 -35.22 6.29
CA GLU A 112 8.05 -36.00 6.84
C GLU A 112 6.67 -35.59 6.31
N GLU A 113 6.49 -34.37 5.78
CA GLU A 113 5.21 -33.88 5.25
C GLU A 113 5.20 -33.80 3.71
N SER A 114 4.06 -34.10 3.07
CA SER A 114 3.91 -33.90 1.62
C SER A 114 4.04 -32.41 1.28
N LYS A 115 4.66 -32.08 0.14
CA LYS A 115 4.83 -30.68 -0.31
C LYS A 115 3.51 -29.90 -0.36
N SER A 116 2.41 -30.60 -0.67
CA SER A 116 1.05 -30.06 -0.59
C SER A 116 0.67 -29.57 0.82
N LYS A 117 0.99 -30.32 1.88
CA LYS A 117 0.70 -29.93 3.26
C LYS A 117 1.49 -28.71 3.69
N ILE A 118 2.75 -28.60 3.27
CA ILE A 118 3.59 -27.43 3.57
C ILE A 118 2.98 -26.17 2.96
N GLU A 119 2.55 -26.23 1.70
CA GLU A 119 1.94 -25.09 1.01
C GLU A 119 0.57 -24.72 1.63
N ILE A 120 -0.26 -25.72 1.95
CA ILE A 120 -1.54 -25.53 2.66
C ILE A 120 -1.33 -24.83 4.00
N GLN A 121 -0.40 -25.32 4.85
CA GLN A 121 -0.10 -24.70 6.14
C GLN A 121 0.39 -23.25 6.00
N LYS A 122 1.14 -22.96 4.93
CA LYS A 122 1.65 -21.61 4.66
C LYS A 122 0.51 -20.66 4.27
N LEU A 123 -0.39 -21.10 3.39
CA LEU A 123 -1.59 -20.35 3.02
C LEU A 123 -2.54 -20.18 4.20
N GLU A 124 -2.68 -21.20 5.03
CA GLU A 124 -3.51 -21.17 6.24
C GLU A 124 -3.02 -20.10 7.22
N LYS A 125 -1.72 -20.13 7.57
CA LYS A 125 -1.12 -19.10 8.44
C LYS A 125 -1.29 -17.70 7.88
N LEU A 126 -1.14 -17.54 6.57
CA LEU A 126 -1.30 -16.26 5.90
C LEU A 126 -2.75 -15.76 6.02
N ALA A 127 -3.73 -16.59 5.68
CA ALA A 127 -5.13 -16.24 5.73
C ALA A 127 -5.61 -15.92 7.15
N GLN A 128 -5.18 -16.71 8.14
CA GLN A 128 -5.47 -16.46 9.56
C GLN A 128 -4.88 -15.12 10.03
N SER A 129 -3.66 -14.76 9.59
CA SER A 129 -3.07 -13.45 9.90
C SER A 129 -3.87 -12.26 9.33
N MET A 130 -4.72 -12.52 8.34
CA MET A 130 -5.61 -11.55 7.72
C MET A 130 -7.05 -11.62 8.22
N GLY A 131 -7.34 -12.41 9.26
CA GLY A 131 -8.69 -12.57 9.81
C GLY A 131 -9.64 -13.41 8.96
N LEU A 132 -9.13 -14.18 7.99
CA LEU A 132 -9.91 -15.12 7.20
C LEU A 132 -9.98 -16.49 7.88
N ILE A 133 -11.10 -17.17 7.71
CA ILE A 133 -11.33 -18.55 8.16
C ILE A 133 -10.83 -19.51 7.08
N THR A 134 -10.26 -20.64 7.47
CA THR A 134 -9.65 -21.60 6.55
C THR A 134 -10.26 -22.98 6.68
N PHE A 135 -10.61 -23.60 5.56
CA PHE A 135 -11.08 -24.98 5.49
C PHE A 135 -10.24 -25.74 4.48
N VAL A 136 -9.89 -27.00 4.78
CA VAL A 136 -9.12 -27.85 3.85
C VAL A 136 -9.99 -29.05 3.52
N ASP A 137 -10.30 -29.20 2.24
CA ASP A 137 -10.95 -30.38 1.71
C ASP A 137 -9.92 -31.26 0.98
N SER A 138 -9.74 -32.49 1.49
CA SER A 138 -8.88 -33.51 0.89
C SER A 138 -9.69 -34.64 0.23
N SER A 139 -11.00 -34.50 0.08
CA SER A 139 -11.88 -35.50 -0.55
C SER A 139 -11.39 -35.90 -1.95
N LYS A 140 -10.97 -34.93 -2.76
CA LYS A 140 -10.44 -35.13 -4.13
C LYS A 140 -9.05 -35.76 -4.20
N MET A 141 -8.36 -35.98 -3.07
CA MET A 141 -7.07 -36.70 -3.07
C MET A 141 -7.22 -38.18 -3.45
N PHE A 142 -8.41 -38.76 -3.30
CA PHE A 142 -8.60 -40.21 -3.45
C PHE A 142 -9.51 -40.60 -4.64
N GLU A 143 -10.09 -39.63 -5.34
CA GLU A 143 -11.15 -39.87 -6.35
C GLU A 143 -10.72 -39.61 -7.80
N SER A 144 -9.53 -39.06 -8.07
CA SER A 144 -9.13 -38.61 -9.42
C SER A 144 -7.71 -39.03 -9.80
N ASP A 145 -7.45 -39.17 -11.11
CA ASP A 145 -6.12 -39.49 -11.69
C ASP A 145 -5.04 -38.43 -11.38
N SER A 146 -5.45 -37.27 -10.86
CA SER A 146 -4.58 -36.21 -10.34
C SER A 146 -5.05 -35.79 -8.94
N PRO A 147 -4.46 -36.35 -7.85
CA PRO A 147 -4.86 -36.04 -6.48
C PRO A 147 -4.73 -34.54 -6.20
N THR A 148 -5.85 -33.93 -5.81
CA THR A 148 -5.95 -32.50 -5.49
C THR A 148 -6.49 -32.28 -4.08
N SER A 149 -5.96 -31.27 -3.40
CA SER A 149 -6.48 -30.74 -2.14
C SER A 149 -6.93 -29.31 -2.37
N THR A 150 -8.12 -28.96 -1.91
CA THR A 150 -8.64 -27.61 -2.01
C THR A 150 -8.54 -26.95 -0.63
N ILE A 151 -7.85 -25.81 -0.53
CA ILE A 151 -7.94 -24.93 0.64
C ILE A 151 -8.90 -23.79 0.32
N THR A 152 -9.93 -23.65 1.13
CA THR A 152 -10.93 -22.58 1.06
C THR A 152 -10.60 -21.51 2.10
N LEU A 153 -10.41 -20.28 1.67
CA LEU A 153 -10.21 -19.10 2.51
C LEU A 153 -11.54 -18.31 2.53
N GLY A 154 -12.25 -18.34 3.65
CA GLY A 154 -13.53 -17.68 3.84
C GLY A 154 -13.42 -16.38 4.62
N GLY A 155 -13.86 -15.28 4.00
CA GLY A 155 -14.33 -14.08 4.67
C GLY A 155 -15.85 -14.12 4.88
N THR A 156 -16.45 -12.99 5.24
CA THR A 156 -17.92 -12.90 5.41
C THR A 156 -18.64 -12.72 4.08
N LEU A 157 -18.04 -11.98 3.14
CA LEU A 157 -18.55 -11.65 1.82
C LEU A 157 -17.74 -12.31 0.69
N ILE A 158 -16.51 -12.76 0.96
CA ILE A 158 -15.63 -13.40 -0.02
C ILE A 158 -15.32 -14.85 0.38
N VAL A 159 -15.19 -15.74 -0.60
CA VAL A 159 -14.73 -17.12 -0.45
C VAL A 159 -13.72 -17.40 -1.54
N ILE A 160 -12.54 -17.90 -1.21
CA ILE A 160 -11.45 -18.15 -2.15
C ILE A 160 -11.04 -19.62 -2.08
N ASP A 161 -11.32 -20.38 -3.12
CA ASP A 161 -10.93 -21.79 -3.24
C ASP A 161 -9.61 -21.90 -4.01
N ILE A 162 -8.63 -22.58 -3.44
CA ILE A 162 -7.31 -22.81 -4.05
C ILE A 162 -7.07 -24.31 -4.18
N ASP A 163 -6.97 -24.79 -5.41
CA ASP A 163 -6.69 -26.19 -5.73
C ASP A 163 -5.18 -26.43 -5.82
N ILE A 164 -4.68 -27.38 -5.03
CA ILE A 164 -3.26 -27.70 -4.88
C ILE A 164 -3.06 -29.18 -5.21
N ASP A 165 -2.10 -29.49 -6.09
CA ASP A 165 -1.74 -30.87 -6.41
C ASP A 165 -0.91 -31.55 -5.30
N ASP A 166 -0.72 -32.86 -5.40
CA ASP A 166 0.13 -33.65 -4.49
C ASP A 166 1.58 -33.17 -4.37
N LYS A 167 2.08 -32.50 -5.41
CA LYS A 167 3.43 -31.92 -5.49
C LYS A 167 3.52 -30.51 -4.88
N GLY A 168 2.41 -29.95 -4.39
CA GLY A 168 2.34 -28.61 -3.82
C GLY A 168 2.32 -27.49 -4.86
N LYS A 169 1.92 -27.78 -6.10
CA LYS A 169 1.68 -26.76 -7.13
C LYS A 169 0.21 -26.36 -7.14
N VAL A 170 -0.01 -25.05 -7.22
CA VAL A 170 -1.35 -24.48 -7.34
C VAL A 170 -1.85 -24.64 -8.77
N GLN A 171 -2.98 -25.32 -8.94
CA GLN A 171 -3.63 -25.53 -10.22
C GLN A 171 -4.53 -24.36 -10.58
N LYS A 172 -5.38 -23.94 -9.64
CA LYS A 172 -6.38 -22.90 -9.85
C LYS A 172 -6.70 -22.19 -8.54
N THR A 173 -7.02 -20.91 -8.62
CA THR A 173 -7.70 -20.15 -7.57
C THR A 173 -9.04 -19.67 -8.10
N LYS A 174 -10.10 -19.74 -7.29
CA LYS A 174 -11.43 -19.24 -7.61
C LYS A 174 -11.95 -18.35 -6.49
N VAL A 175 -12.30 -17.10 -6.79
CA VAL A 175 -12.93 -16.16 -5.87
C VAL A 175 -14.42 -16.15 -6.11
N THR A 176 -15.20 -16.30 -5.05
CA THR A 176 -16.67 -16.28 -5.05
C THR A 176 -17.16 -15.25 -4.04
N TYR A 177 -18.15 -14.46 -4.42
CA TYR A 177 -18.78 -13.48 -3.54
C TYR A 177 -20.10 -14.04 -2.97
N VAL A 178 -20.40 -13.74 -1.70
CA VAL A 178 -21.56 -14.30 -0.99
C VAL A 178 -22.86 -13.57 -1.36
N SER A 179 -22.81 -12.27 -1.65
CA SER A 179 -23.99 -11.48 -2.05
C SER A 179 -24.33 -11.70 -3.52
N GLU A 180 -25.61 -11.91 -3.86
CA GLU A 180 -26.09 -12.02 -5.25
C GLU A 180 -25.74 -10.78 -6.08
N SER A 181 -25.80 -9.58 -5.49
CA SER A 181 -25.40 -8.32 -6.14
C SER A 181 -23.91 -8.26 -6.48
N MET A 182 -23.07 -8.96 -5.72
CA MET A 182 -21.62 -9.04 -5.95
C MET A 182 -21.26 -10.21 -6.87
N GLN A 183 -22.08 -11.26 -6.92
CA GLN A 183 -21.89 -12.37 -7.86
C GLN A 183 -22.07 -11.95 -9.31
N SER A 184 -22.99 -11.01 -9.59
CA SER A 184 -23.09 -10.42 -10.94
C SER A 184 -21.84 -9.62 -11.35
N ASP A 185 -21.02 -9.22 -10.37
CA ASP A 185 -19.77 -8.49 -10.55
C ASP A 185 -18.53 -9.40 -10.46
N GLN A 186 -18.71 -10.72 -10.49
CA GLN A 186 -17.59 -11.66 -10.51
C GLN A 186 -16.74 -11.47 -11.77
N ASP A 187 -15.43 -11.33 -11.57
CA ASP A 187 -14.46 -11.07 -12.63
C ASP A 187 -13.32 -12.10 -12.58
N ASP A 188 -13.23 -12.93 -13.63
CA ASP A 188 -12.23 -13.99 -13.78
C ASP A 188 -10.78 -13.45 -13.77
N ARG A 189 -10.57 -12.14 -13.97
CA ARG A 189 -9.24 -11.53 -13.84
C ARG A 189 -8.68 -11.64 -12.42
N VAL A 190 -9.54 -11.59 -11.40
CA VAL A 190 -9.10 -11.75 -10.00
C VAL A 190 -8.57 -13.16 -9.77
N ASP A 191 -9.31 -14.17 -10.25
CA ASP A 191 -8.93 -15.58 -10.21
C ASP A 191 -7.58 -15.80 -10.90
N LYS A 192 -7.41 -15.22 -12.09
CA LYS A 192 -6.18 -15.28 -12.87
C LYS A 192 -5.00 -14.65 -12.13
N ILE A 193 -5.16 -13.45 -11.57
CA ILE A 193 -4.11 -12.75 -10.80
C ILE A 193 -3.64 -13.61 -9.61
N LEU A 194 -4.57 -14.15 -8.82
CA LEU A 194 -4.21 -14.95 -7.65
C LEU A 194 -3.55 -16.27 -8.04
N THR A 195 -4.08 -16.93 -9.08
CA THR A 195 -3.53 -18.18 -9.62
C THR A 195 -2.10 -17.98 -10.13
N GLU A 196 -1.85 -16.94 -10.94
CA GLU A 196 -0.53 -16.64 -11.49
C GLU A 196 0.48 -16.28 -10.40
N ASN A 197 0.09 -15.50 -9.39
CA ASN A 197 0.97 -15.16 -8.27
C ASN A 197 1.46 -16.40 -7.53
N LEU A 198 0.58 -17.36 -7.26
CA LEU A 198 0.92 -18.62 -6.59
C LEU A 198 1.75 -19.54 -7.49
N GLN A 199 1.38 -19.69 -8.76
CA GLN A 199 2.12 -20.51 -9.72
C GLN A 199 3.55 -20.02 -9.96
N LEU A 200 3.73 -18.69 -10.04
CA LEU A 200 5.04 -18.05 -10.19
C LEU A 200 5.80 -17.92 -8.85
N ARG A 201 5.26 -18.46 -7.75
CA ARG A 201 5.84 -18.37 -6.39
C ARG A 201 6.09 -16.94 -5.90
N LYS A 202 5.34 -15.97 -6.42
CA LYS A 202 5.40 -14.56 -5.99
C LYS A 202 4.51 -14.37 -4.76
N PHE A 203 4.93 -14.97 -3.65
CA PHE A 203 4.12 -15.03 -2.44
C PHE A 203 3.83 -13.65 -1.83
N ASP A 204 4.75 -12.70 -1.94
CA ASP A 204 4.53 -11.34 -1.43
C ASP A 204 3.43 -10.61 -2.22
N LEU A 205 3.38 -10.81 -3.55
CA LEU A 205 2.30 -10.28 -4.39
C LEU A 205 0.98 -10.97 -4.09
N PHE A 206 0.98 -12.29 -3.89
CA PHE A 206 -0.21 -13.02 -3.45
C PHE A 206 -0.72 -12.48 -2.11
N LYS A 207 0.16 -12.33 -1.12
CA LYS A 207 -0.15 -11.76 0.19
C LYS A 207 -0.78 -10.37 0.06
N ARG A 208 -0.19 -9.47 -0.74
CA ARG A 208 -0.74 -8.13 -0.97
C ARG A 208 -2.13 -8.17 -1.61
N ASN A 209 -2.30 -9.02 -2.62
CA ASN A 209 -3.55 -9.10 -3.38
C ASN A 209 -4.67 -9.79 -2.58
N LEU A 210 -4.34 -10.78 -1.75
CA LEU A 210 -5.26 -11.38 -0.79
C LEU A 210 -5.67 -10.35 0.27
N TRP A 211 -4.71 -9.56 0.76
CA TRP A 211 -4.97 -8.51 1.75
C TRP A 211 -5.93 -7.45 1.24
N SER A 212 -5.87 -7.05 -0.03
CA SER A 212 -6.82 -6.06 -0.56
C SER A 212 -8.27 -6.55 -0.53
N LEU A 213 -8.48 -7.83 -0.89
CA LEU A 213 -9.81 -8.45 -0.81
C LEU A 213 -10.27 -8.60 0.64
N ALA A 214 -9.40 -9.11 1.51
CA ALA A 214 -9.69 -9.28 2.93
C ALA A 214 -10.00 -7.94 3.63
N LEU A 215 -9.31 -6.86 3.24
CA LEU A 215 -9.57 -5.53 3.77
C LEU A 215 -10.97 -5.05 3.41
N LEU A 216 -11.39 -5.18 2.14
CA LEU A 216 -12.75 -4.81 1.73
C LEU A 216 -13.79 -5.63 2.51
N ASP A 217 -13.58 -6.93 2.67
CA ASP A 217 -14.43 -7.80 3.48
C ASP A 217 -14.60 -7.27 4.91
N GLN A 218 -13.50 -6.96 5.58
CA GLN A 218 -13.48 -6.44 6.95
C GLN A 218 -14.17 -5.08 7.08
N LEU A 219 -13.90 -4.16 6.16
CA LEU A 219 -14.49 -2.81 6.17
C LEU A 219 -16.02 -2.86 6.04
N ASN A 220 -16.53 -3.74 5.17
CA ASN A 220 -17.97 -3.95 4.99
C ASN A 220 -18.65 -4.54 6.23
N ILE A 221 -17.96 -5.41 6.98
CA ILE A 221 -18.47 -5.94 8.24
C ILE A 221 -18.50 -4.85 9.31
N LYS A 222 -17.41 -4.09 9.42
CA LYS A 222 -17.17 -3.12 10.49
C LYS A 222 -18.05 -1.88 10.37
N TYR A 223 -18.36 -1.44 9.15
CA TYR A 223 -19.00 -0.13 8.92
C TYR A 223 -20.33 -0.21 8.14
N LYS A 224 -21.22 -1.12 8.52
CA LYS A 224 -22.59 -1.14 7.97
C LYS A 224 -23.30 0.20 8.25
N PRO A 225 -24.06 0.76 7.27
CA PRO A 225 -24.52 0.14 6.03
C PRO A 225 -23.63 0.38 4.79
N LEU A 226 -22.39 0.87 4.94
CA LEU A 226 -21.52 1.14 3.78
C LEU A 226 -21.13 -0.12 3.04
N ASP A 227 -21.10 -0.03 1.71
CA ASP A 227 -20.59 -1.06 0.81
C ASP A 227 -19.31 -0.59 0.10
N PHE A 228 -18.16 -1.04 0.58
CA PHE A 228 -16.84 -0.68 0.03
C PHE A 228 -16.57 -1.30 -1.35
N PHE A 229 -17.24 -2.39 -1.72
CA PHE A 229 -17.15 -2.93 -3.08
C PHE A 229 -17.88 -2.00 -4.05
N SER A 230 -19.10 -1.57 -3.69
CA SER A 230 -19.87 -0.60 -4.47
C SER A 230 -19.16 0.75 -4.58
N ILE A 231 -18.57 1.25 -3.48
CA ILE A 231 -17.77 2.49 -3.51
C ILE A 231 -16.60 2.39 -4.50
N THR A 232 -15.90 1.25 -4.52
CA THR A 232 -14.79 1.02 -5.46
C THR A 232 -15.29 0.98 -6.90
N LYS A 233 -16.42 0.31 -7.16
CA LYS A 233 -17.03 0.24 -8.48
C LYS A 233 -17.43 1.62 -9.00
N ASN A 234 -18.09 2.42 -8.16
CA ASN A 234 -18.53 3.75 -8.55
C ASN A 234 -17.34 4.68 -8.82
N LEU A 235 -16.30 4.62 -7.98
CA LEU A 235 -15.08 5.38 -8.21
C LEU A 235 -14.42 4.99 -9.55
N LEU A 236 -14.39 3.70 -9.90
CA LEU A 236 -13.89 3.26 -11.19
C LEU A 236 -14.71 3.84 -12.35
N GLN A 237 -16.03 3.89 -12.22
CA GLN A 237 -16.91 4.46 -13.25
C GLN A 237 -16.63 5.95 -13.45
N ASP A 238 -16.46 6.71 -12.37
CA ASP A 238 -16.08 8.12 -12.43
C ASP A 238 -14.73 8.31 -13.13
N LEU A 239 -13.71 7.54 -12.75
CA LEU A 239 -12.39 7.60 -13.39
C LEU A 239 -12.45 7.25 -14.88
N LYS A 240 -13.26 6.25 -15.26
CA LYS A 240 -13.48 5.89 -16.67
C LYS A 240 -14.16 7.00 -17.43
N ALA A 241 -15.18 7.64 -16.85
CA ALA A 241 -15.85 8.77 -17.47
C ALA A 241 -14.87 9.93 -17.72
N VAL A 242 -14.00 10.24 -16.75
CA VAL A 242 -12.92 11.23 -16.94
C VAL A 242 -12.02 10.85 -18.11
N CYS A 243 -11.48 9.62 -18.12
CA CYS A 243 -10.59 9.16 -19.20
C CYS A 243 -11.27 9.18 -20.58
N LEU A 244 -12.56 8.84 -20.66
CA LEU A 244 -13.32 8.90 -21.90
C LEU A 244 -13.49 10.35 -22.38
N ILE A 245 -13.81 11.29 -21.49
CA ILE A 245 -13.89 12.73 -21.82
C ILE A 245 -12.54 13.24 -22.31
N GLU A 246 -11.44 12.88 -21.63
CA GLU A 246 -10.08 13.23 -22.08
C GLU A 246 -9.81 12.69 -23.49
N SER A 247 -10.26 11.46 -23.79
CA SER A 247 -10.09 10.83 -25.10
C SER A 247 -10.95 11.41 -26.24
N GLU A 248 -11.92 12.26 -25.90
CA GLU A 248 -12.72 13.03 -26.85
C GLU A 248 -12.07 14.38 -27.15
N ILE A 249 -11.37 14.96 -26.18
CA ILE A 249 -10.67 16.25 -26.30
C ILE A 249 -9.29 16.06 -26.94
N GLU A 250 -8.52 15.10 -26.44
CA GLU A 250 -7.17 14.78 -26.89
C GLU A 250 -7.19 13.44 -27.64
N PHE A 251 -6.68 13.45 -28.87
CA PHE A 251 -6.76 12.28 -29.76
C PHE A 251 -5.64 11.28 -29.46
N ASP A 252 -4.53 11.73 -28.88
CA ASP A 252 -3.40 10.89 -28.52
C ASP A 252 -3.48 10.40 -27.07
N PHE A 253 -3.75 9.09 -26.88
CA PHE A 253 -3.71 8.45 -25.56
C PHE A 253 -2.34 8.51 -24.89
N SER A 254 -1.25 8.74 -25.65
CA SER A 254 0.06 9.02 -25.06
C SER A 254 0.01 10.30 -24.20
N SER A 255 -0.68 11.34 -24.67
CA SER A 255 -0.85 12.59 -23.93
C SER A 255 -1.72 12.40 -22.70
N ILE A 256 -2.75 11.55 -22.78
CA ILE A 256 -3.59 11.19 -21.63
C ILE A 256 -2.77 10.46 -20.55
N LEU A 257 -1.85 9.59 -20.96
CA LEU A 257 -0.92 8.93 -20.05
C LEU A 257 0.02 9.93 -19.37
N THR A 258 0.64 10.85 -20.12
CA THR A 258 1.71 11.70 -19.57
C THR A 258 1.24 13.01 -18.94
N GLU A 259 0.14 13.58 -19.43
CA GLU A 259 -0.39 14.89 -19.02
C GLU A 259 -1.82 14.82 -18.47
N GLY A 260 -2.56 13.74 -18.75
CA GLY A 260 -3.92 13.50 -18.27
C GLY A 260 -3.98 12.84 -16.88
N HIS A 261 -5.18 12.37 -16.52
CA HIS A 261 -5.42 11.64 -15.27
C HIS A 261 -4.92 10.19 -15.30
N GLY A 262 -4.51 9.70 -16.46
CA GLY A 262 -4.11 8.32 -16.68
C GLY A 262 -5.28 7.40 -17.05
N ILE A 263 -4.95 6.14 -17.34
CA ILE A 263 -5.91 5.15 -17.83
C ILE A 263 -6.37 4.25 -16.67
N PRO A 264 -7.65 4.30 -16.27
CA PRO A 264 -8.16 3.46 -15.20
C PRO A 264 -8.38 2.03 -15.69
N CYS A 265 -7.86 1.08 -14.92
CA CYS A 265 -7.97 -0.36 -15.13
C CYS A 265 -8.53 -1.02 -13.88
N LEU A 266 -9.41 -1.99 -14.07
CA LEU A 266 -9.89 -2.85 -13.00
C LEU A 266 -9.14 -4.18 -13.07
N HIS A 267 -8.64 -4.66 -11.92
CA HIS A 267 -7.99 -5.97 -11.82
C HIS A 267 -6.84 -6.14 -12.83
N LEU A 268 -5.93 -5.15 -12.91
CA LEU A 268 -4.80 -5.20 -13.84
C LEU A 268 -3.65 -6.09 -13.32
N SER A 269 -3.04 -5.72 -12.19
CA SER A 269 -2.05 -6.55 -11.45
C SER A 269 -2.37 -6.67 -9.96
N TYR A 270 -3.52 -6.13 -9.57
CA TYR A 270 -3.96 -5.93 -8.20
C TYR A 270 -5.49 -6.05 -8.19
N PRO A 271 -6.10 -6.81 -7.26
CA PRO A 271 -7.54 -6.85 -7.10
C PRO A 271 -8.08 -5.50 -6.60
N GLY A 272 -8.47 -4.64 -7.55
CA GLY A 272 -9.06 -3.33 -7.32
C GLY A 272 -8.76 -2.40 -8.49
N ILE A 273 -8.83 -1.09 -8.23
CA ILE A 273 -8.57 -0.05 -9.23
C ILE A 273 -7.06 0.17 -9.34
N SER A 274 -6.57 0.24 -10.57
CA SER A 274 -5.23 0.68 -10.93
C SER A 274 -5.33 1.79 -11.96
N ILE A 275 -4.57 2.86 -11.83
CA ILE A 275 -4.49 3.95 -12.82
C ILE A 275 -3.11 3.90 -13.46
N ALA A 276 -3.04 3.56 -14.75
CA ALA A 276 -1.79 3.58 -15.50
C ALA A 276 -1.46 5.02 -15.92
N TYR A 277 -0.29 5.53 -15.54
CA TYR A 277 0.08 6.94 -15.74
C TYR A 277 1.45 7.14 -16.41
N TRP A 278 2.23 6.08 -16.65
CA TRP A 278 3.49 6.26 -17.36
C TRP A 278 3.99 4.99 -18.04
N LEU A 279 4.55 5.13 -19.23
CA LEU A 279 5.21 4.08 -20.01
C LEU A 279 6.52 4.62 -20.61
N ASP A 280 7.44 3.71 -20.93
CA ASP A 280 8.67 4.08 -21.63
C ASP A 280 8.40 4.51 -23.08
N LYS A 281 9.20 5.45 -23.60
CA LYS A 281 9.03 6.01 -24.95
C LYS A 281 8.96 4.96 -26.06
N PRO A 282 9.83 3.92 -26.09
CA PRO A 282 9.73 2.84 -27.08
C PRO A 282 8.37 2.14 -27.04
N THR A 283 7.89 1.76 -25.85
CA THR A 283 6.59 1.11 -25.69
C THR A 283 5.47 2.02 -26.20
N ILE A 284 5.48 3.31 -25.82
CA ILE A 284 4.49 4.29 -26.29
C ILE A 284 4.44 4.37 -27.81
N ALA A 285 5.60 4.46 -28.47
CA ALA A 285 5.69 4.59 -29.93
C ALA A 285 5.23 3.32 -30.68
N SER A 286 5.32 2.15 -30.04
CA SER A 286 4.97 0.85 -30.64
C SER A 286 3.53 0.38 -30.35
N THR A 287 2.79 1.12 -29.52
CA THR A 287 1.46 0.71 -29.05
C THR A 287 0.36 1.20 -29.98
N ASP A 288 -0.58 0.31 -30.33
CA ASP A 288 -1.81 0.73 -31.00
C ASP A 288 -2.82 1.29 -30.00
N TRP A 289 -2.81 2.61 -29.85
CA TRP A 289 -3.68 3.33 -28.93
C TRP A 289 -5.17 3.23 -29.27
N ASN A 290 -5.52 2.96 -30.53
CA ASN A 290 -6.93 2.75 -30.89
C ASN A 290 -7.45 1.45 -30.30
N GLN A 291 -6.61 0.40 -30.29
CA GLN A 291 -6.94 -0.87 -29.65
C GLN A 291 -7.11 -0.70 -28.14
N VAL A 292 -6.24 0.08 -27.49
CA VAL A 292 -6.36 0.41 -26.05
C VAL A 292 -7.70 1.11 -25.77
N LYS A 293 -8.10 2.09 -26.59
CA LYS A 293 -9.38 2.79 -26.47
C LYS A 293 -10.57 1.86 -26.60
N GLN A 294 -10.55 0.95 -27.58
CA GLN A 294 -11.63 -0.03 -27.80
C GLN A 294 -11.79 -0.98 -26.60
N LEU A 295 -10.68 -1.51 -26.08
CA LEU A 295 -10.72 -2.39 -24.91
C LEU A 295 -11.21 -1.67 -23.66
N LEU A 296 -10.82 -0.40 -23.46
CA LEU A 296 -11.30 0.41 -22.34
C LEU A 296 -12.84 0.55 -22.37
N GLN A 297 -13.41 0.81 -23.55
CA GLN A 297 -14.87 0.89 -23.74
C GLN A 297 -15.58 -0.45 -23.48
N GLN A 298 -14.88 -1.56 -23.70
CA GLN A 298 -15.36 -2.94 -23.44
C GLN A 298 -15.10 -3.39 -21.99
N ASN A 299 -14.53 -2.55 -21.13
CA ASN A 299 -14.10 -2.88 -19.76
C ASN A 299 -12.98 -3.94 -19.68
N GLU A 300 -12.24 -4.13 -20.77
CA GLU A 300 -11.08 -5.01 -20.85
C GLU A 300 -9.77 -4.23 -20.68
N ASN A 301 -8.70 -4.94 -20.30
CA ASN A 301 -7.38 -4.33 -20.11
C ASN A 301 -6.47 -4.70 -21.29
N HIS A 302 -5.75 -3.72 -21.83
CA HIS A 302 -4.70 -3.99 -22.82
C HIS A 302 -3.41 -4.44 -22.11
N ASP A 303 -2.75 -5.49 -22.61
CA ASP A 303 -1.54 -6.07 -21.98
C ASP A 303 -0.39 -5.09 -21.81
N VAL A 304 -0.30 -4.07 -22.66
CA VAL A 304 0.71 -3.00 -22.55
C VAL A 304 0.65 -2.28 -21.19
N LEU A 305 -0.55 -2.12 -20.64
CA LEU A 305 -0.77 -1.40 -19.38
C LEU A 305 -0.20 -2.17 -18.18
N LEU A 306 0.00 -3.49 -18.31
CA LEU A 306 0.69 -4.27 -17.28
C LEU A 306 2.13 -3.79 -17.05
N ARG A 307 2.76 -3.22 -18.08
CA ARG A 307 4.13 -2.68 -18.07
C ARG A 307 4.18 -1.21 -17.66
N ALA A 308 3.03 -0.54 -17.55
CA ALA A 308 2.97 0.84 -17.12
C ALA A 308 3.33 0.98 -15.64
N SER A 309 3.84 2.15 -15.26
CA SER A 309 3.78 2.60 -13.87
C SER A 309 2.34 2.94 -13.52
N LYS A 310 1.93 2.56 -12.32
CA LYS A 310 0.53 2.47 -11.89
C LYS A 310 0.35 3.14 -10.55
N ILE A 311 -0.83 3.68 -10.32
CA ILE A 311 -1.32 4.06 -9.01
C ILE A 311 -2.39 3.05 -8.61
N LEU A 312 -2.17 2.34 -7.52
CA LEU A 312 -3.14 1.44 -6.92
C LEU A 312 -4.01 2.23 -5.95
N ILE A 313 -5.33 2.11 -6.09
CA ILE A 313 -6.27 2.74 -5.15
C ILE A 313 -6.74 1.69 -4.14
N SER A 314 -6.59 2.00 -2.86
CA SER A 314 -7.02 1.16 -1.74
C SER A 314 -7.61 2.00 -0.61
N PHE A 315 -7.87 1.35 0.52
CA PHE A 315 -8.36 1.98 1.74
C PHE A 315 -7.35 1.81 2.87
N GLU A 316 -7.40 2.69 3.86
CA GLU A 316 -6.72 2.49 5.14
C GLU A 316 -7.48 3.16 6.29
N ASP A 317 -7.25 2.69 7.51
CA ASP A 317 -7.76 3.36 8.72
C ASP A 317 -7.14 4.76 8.86
N SER A 318 -7.93 5.72 9.31
CA SER A 318 -7.58 7.13 9.38
C SER A 318 -8.05 7.73 10.71
N THR A 319 -7.25 8.61 11.30
CA THR A 319 -7.68 9.39 12.48
C THR A 319 -8.80 10.38 12.13
N GLN A 320 -8.85 10.83 10.88
CA GLN A 320 -9.89 11.72 10.37
C GLN A 320 -11.11 10.92 9.93
N LEU A 321 -12.29 11.36 10.37
CA LEU A 321 -13.57 10.80 9.96
C LEU A 321 -13.95 11.27 8.55
N MET A 322 -14.22 10.31 7.68
CA MET A 322 -14.61 10.52 6.29
C MET A 322 -16.09 10.17 6.10
N HIS A 323 -16.70 10.83 5.12
CA HIS A 323 -18.06 10.57 4.68
C HIS A 323 -18.00 10.07 3.25
N TYR A 324 -18.71 8.98 2.97
CA TYR A 324 -18.81 8.38 1.64
C TYR A 324 -20.19 8.66 1.05
N LEU A 325 -20.32 8.57 -0.28
CA LEU A 325 -21.61 8.75 -0.94
C LEU A 325 -22.62 7.67 -0.51
N PRO A 326 -23.90 8.03 -0.34
CA PRO A 326 -24.95 7.07 -0.07
C PRO A 326 -25.26 6.21 -1.31
N LEU A 327 -25.89 5.05 -1.12
CA LEU A 327 -26.31 4.17 -2.23
C LEU A 327 -27.27 4.85 -3.22
N SER A 328 -28.01 5.88 -2.78
CA SER A 328 -28.89 6.69 -3.63
C SER A 328 -28.12 7.53 -4.66
N ARG A 329 -26.85 7.84 -4.41
CA ARG A 329 -25.99 8.58 -5.34
C ARG A 329 -24.69 7.81 -5.59
N PRO A 330 -24.59 7.04 -6.69
CA PRO A 330 -23.41 6.22 -6.92
C PRO A 330 -22.17 7.05 -7.25
N ASN A 331 -22.31 8.14 -8.03
CA ASN A 331 -21.18 8.81 -8.68
C ASN A 331 -20.73 10.07 -7.93
N TYR A 332 -19.41 10.20 -7.77
CA TYR A 332 -18.75 11.42 -7.31
C TYR A 332 -18.65 12.45 -8.42
N LEU A 333 -18.43 12.04 -9.67
CA LEU A 333 -18.33 12.96 -10.80
C LEU A 333 -19.72 13.55 -11.10
N LEU A 334 -19.81 14.88 -11.23
CA LEU A 334 -21.04 15.52 -11.71
C LEU A 334 -21.18 15.32 -13.22
N ALA A 335 -22.37 14.95 -13.65
CA ALA A 335 -22.70 14.92 -15.07
C ALA A 335 -22.72 16.35 -15.66
N PHE A 336 -22.65 16.45 -17.00
CA PHE A 336 -22.59 17.75 -17.68
C PHE A 336 -23.87 18.58 -17.48
N ASP A 337 -25.02 17.90 -17.39
CA ASP A 337 -26.34 18.46 -17.14
C ASP A 337 -26.62 18.79 -15.66
N GLU A 338 -25.82 18.25 -14.73
CA GLU A 338 -25.91 18.61 -13.32
C GLU A 338 -25.19 19.95 -13.03
N THR A 339 -25.91 20.87 -12.39
CA THR A 339 -25.39 22.15 -11.89
C THR A 339 -25.35 22.14 -10.36
N GLU A 340 -24.58 23.06 -9.77
CA GLU A 340 -24.58 23.21 -8.30
C GLU A 340 -25.99 23.51 -7.78
N ASP A 341 -26.77 24.30 -8.53
CA ASP A 341 -28.14 24.63 -8.19
C ASP A 341 -29.06 23.40 -8.32
N SER A 342 -28.91 22.56 -9.35
CA SER A 342 -29.72 21.34 -9.49
C SER A 342 -29.42 20.32 -8.39
N ILE A 343 -28.18 20.26 -7.89
CA ILE A 343 -27.83 19.44 -6.74
C ILE A 343 -28.51 20.01 -5.49
N LYS A 344 -28.40 21.33 -5.25
CA LYS A 344 -29.01 22.01 -4.08
C LYS A 344 -30.53 21.95 -4.06
N GLU A 345 -31.17 22.00 -5.23
CA GLU A 345 -32.64 21.91 -5.40
C GLU A 345 -33.15 20.46 -5.36
N GLY A 346 -32.26 19.47 -5.43
CA GLY A 346 -32.59 18.05 -5.30
C GLY A 346 -33.02 17.68 -3.87
N VAL A 347 -33.65 16.51 -3.73
CA VAL A 347 -34.19 15.99 -2.45
C VAL A 347 -33.13 15.94 -1.34
N ASP A 348 -31.86 15.76 -1.71
CA ASP A 348 -30.72 15.66 -0.80
C ASP A 348 -29.75 16.87 -0.89
N GLY A 349 -30.18 17.98 -1.50
CA GLY A 349 -29.29 19.06 -1.92
C GLY A 349 -28.60 19.83 -0.82
N GLU A 350 -29.19 19.91 0.37
CA GLU A 350 -28.56 20.49 1.56
C GLU A 350 -27.40 19.64 2.09
N HIS A 351 -27.28 18.40 1.61
CA HIS A 351 -26.36 17.41 2.15
C HIS A 351 -25.14 17.14 1.28
N PHE A 352 -25.02 17.86 0.17
CA PHE A 352 -23.93 17.74 -0.78
C PHE A 352 -23.27 19.08 -1.04
N LYS A 353 -21.96 19.04 -1.26
CA LYS A 353 -21.18 20.20 -1.70
C LYS A 353 -20.49 19.88 -3.01
N VAL A 354 -20.58 20.79 -3.97
CA VAL A 354 -19.78 20.69 -5.20
C VAL A 354 -18.35 21.19 -4.91
N VAL A 355 -17.37 20.38 -5.29
CA VAL A 355 -15.95 20.71 -5.22
C VAL A 355 -15.34 20.62 -6.61
N TYR A 356 -14.36 21.48 -6.87
CA TYR A 356 -13.64 21.53 -8.13
C TYR A 356 -12.29 20.86 -7.96
N GLU A 357 -11.80 20.27 -9.03
CA GLU A 357 -10.44 19.77 -9.10
C GLU A 357 -9.41 20.89 -8.87
N ASN A 358 -8.44 20.64 -7.97
CA ASN A 358 -7.40 21.61 -7.63
C ASN A 358 -6.30 21.71 -8.70
N SER A 359 -6.01 20.61 -9.40
CA SER A 359 -4.97 20.51 -10.42
C SER A 359 -5.50 19.62 -11.52
N TYR A 360 -5.59 20.15 -12.74
CA TYR A 360 -6.20 19.47 -13.87
C TYR A 360 -5.31 19.56 -15.12
N PRO A 361 -5.45 18.64 -16.08
CA PRO A 361 -4.70 18.66 -17.33
C PRO A 361 -4.95 19.94 -18.13
N LYS A 362 -3.90 20.49 -18.76
CA LYS A 362 -3.96 21.79 -19.45
C LYS A 362 -4.97 21.85 -20.59
N PHE A 363 -5.30 20.71 -21.18
CA PHE A 363 -6.20 20.60 -22.32
C PHE A 363 -7.68 20.53 -21.92
N MET A 364 -8.01 20.48 -20.62
CA MET A 364 -9.40 20.39 -20.16
C MET A 364 -9.74 21.43 -19.09
N SER A 365 -11.03 21.65 -18.88
CA SER A 365 -11.55 22.40 -17.73
C SER A 365 -11.54 21.53 -16.47
N PRO A 366 -11.44 22.13 -15.27
CA PRO A 366 -11.47 21.37 -14.02
C PRO A 366 -12.76 20.55 -13.90
N MET A 367 -12.62 19.30 -13.51
CA MET A 367 -13.77 18.44 -13.23
C MET A 367 -14.47 18.87 -11.94
N ARG A 368 -15.76 18.55 -11.87
CA ARG A 368 -16.64 18.86 -10.74
C ARG A 368 -17.04 17.57 -10.04
N TYR A 369 -16.89 17.55 -8.72
CA TYR A 369 -17.21 16.39 -7.89
C TYR A 369 -18.19 16.74 -6.78
N VAL A 370 -19.03 15.78 -6.42
CA VAL A 370 -19.88 15.84 -5.24
C VAL A 370 -19.10 15.35 -4.03
N LYS A 371 -19.07 16.20 -3.00
CA LYS A 371 -18.57 15.87 -1.68
C LYS A 371 -19.75 15.70 -0.72
N PRO A 372 -19.91 14.54 -0.07
CA PRO A 372 -20.91 14.36 0.97
C PRO A 372 -20.61 15.23 2.19
N LEU A 373 -21.66 15.82 2.77
CA LEU A 373 -21.58 16.59 4.01
C LEU A 373 -22.06 15.75 5.21
N PRO A 374 -21.66 16.10 6.45
CA PRO A 374 -22.10 15.40 7.66
C PRO A 374 -23.61 15.45 7.92
N THR A 375 -24.33 16.27 7.17
CA THR A 375 -25.78 16.46 7.29
C THR A 375 -26.59 15.39 6.56
N ILE A 376 -25.97 14.53 5.73
CA ILE A 376 -26.66 13.46 5.00
C ILE A 376 -27.35 12.50 5.99
N PRO A 377 -28.67 12.26 5.86
CA PRO A 377 -29.38 11.22 6.60
C PRO A 377 -28.73 9.85 6.34
N ASP A 378 -28.54 9.05 7.39
CA ASP A 378 -27.91 7.72 7.33
C ASP A 378 -26.42 7.69 6.92
N SER A 379 -25.76 8.85 6.79
CA SER A 379 -24.30 8.89 6.61
C SER A 379 -23.58 8.56 7.92
N VAL A 380 -22.86 7.45 7.91
CA VAL A 380 -22.01 7.06 9.03
C VAL A 380 -20.61 7.64 8.80
N PRO A 381 -20.11 8.56 9.64
CA PRO A 381 -18.73 9.00 9.56
C PRO A 381 -17.82 7.82 9.94
N VAL A 382 -16.90 7.47 9.05
CA VAL A 382 -15.99 6.33 9.25
C VAL A 382 -14.53 6.76 9.25
N PRO A 383 -13.69 6.19 10.12
CA PRO A 383 -12.26 6.48 10.18
C PRO A 383 -11.51 5.69 9.09
N VAL A 384 -11.94 5.84 7.83
CA VAL A 384 -11.36 5.13 6.68
C VAL A 384 -11.17 6.13 5.55
N ARG A 385 -10.01 6.14 4.90
CA ARG A 385 -9.71 7.03 3.77
C ARG A 385 -9.25 6.26 2.55
N PHE A 386 -9.37 6.89 1.38
CA PHE A 386 -8.72 6.41 0.16
C PHE A 386 -7.22 6.61 0.24
N VAL A 387 -6.47 5.68 -0.34
CA VAL A 387 -5.00 5.72 -0.45
C VAL A 387 -4.61 5.45 -1.89
N ALA A 388 -3.68 6.25 -2.39
CA ALA A 388 -3.04 6.05 -3.69
C ALA A 388 -1.61 5.55 -3.46
N THR A 389 -1.29 4.34 -3.92
CA THR A 389 0.05 3.74 -3.81
C THR A 389 0.67 3.61 -5.19
N VAL A 390 1.89 4.13 -5.36
CA VAL A 390 2.61 4.04 -6.63
C VAL A 390 3.30 2.68 -6.78
N GLU A 391 3.10 2.03 -7.92
CA GLU A 391 3.72 0.75 -8.31
C GLU A 391 4.36 0.86 -9.69
N PRO A 392 5.69 0.62 -9.85
CA PRO A 392 6.66 0.34 -8.79
C PRO A 392 6.92 1.59 -7.91
N PRO A 393 7.44 1.42 -6.68
CA PRO A 393 7.84 2.56 -5.86
C PRO A 393 8.86 3.46 -6.58
N ILE A 394 8.68 4.77 -6.45
CA ILE A 394 9.55 5.77 -7.08
C ILE A 394 10.32 6.51 -5.99
N ALA A 395 11.65 6.54 -6.11
CA ALA A 395 12.48 7.42 -5.29
C ALA A 395 12.14 8.88 -5.61
N MET A 396 11.79 9.65 -4.59
CA MET A 396 11.41 11.05 -4.73
C MET A 396 12.27 11.92 -3.82
N ALA A 397 12.67 13.10 -4.31
CA ALA A 397 13.32 14.10 -3.49
C ALA A 397 12.33 14.69 -2.48
N ASP A 398 12.80 15.02 -1.27
CA ASP A 398 11.94 15.53 -0.17
C ASP A 398 11.13 16.75 -0.59
N GLU A 399 11.71 17.67 -1.37
CA GLU A 399 11.04 18.87 -1.88
C GLU A 399 9.83 18.55 -2.77
N LEU A 400 9.96 17.53 -3.63
CA LEU A 400 8.86 17.06 -4.48
C LEU A 400 7.80 16.35 -3.64
N CYS A 401 8.21 15.58 -2.63
CA CYS A 401 7.29 14.94 -1.69
C CYS A 401 6.46 15.99 -0.93
N GLN A 402 7.09 17.06 -0.42
CA GLN A 402 6.40 18.18 0.23
C GLN A 402 5.43 18.90 -0.71
N THR A 403 5.83 19.09 -1.96
CA THR A 403 4.95 19.69 -2.99
C THR A 403 3.72 18.82 -3.22
N LEU A 404 3.89 17.50 -3.37
CA LEU A 404 2.76 16.58 -3.49
C LEU A 404 1.89 16.58 -2.25
N MET A 405 2.48 16.56 -1.05
CA MET A 405 1.76 16.65 0.21
C MET A 405 0.89 17.92 0.30
N ASN A 406 1.38 19.06 -0.22
CA ASN A 406 0.60 20.30 -0.28
C ASN A 406 -0.62 20.13 -1.19
N VAL A 407 -0.40 19.56 -2.37
CA VAL A 407 -1.45 19.38 -3.39
C VAL A 407 -2.55 18.44 -2.90
N ILE A 408 -2.18 17.35 -2.21
CA ILE A 408 -3.12 16.36 -1.66
C ILE A 408 -3.70 16.77 -0.30
N GLY A 409 -3.34 17.95 0.23
CA GLY A 409 -3.92 18.49 1.46
C GLY A 409 -3.45 17.84 2.76
N LEU A 410 -2.27 17.21 2.77
CA LEU A 410 -1.68 16.58 3.98
C LEU A 410 -0.75 17.54 4.78
N LEU A 411 -0.64 18.79 4.34
CA LEU A 411 -0.08 19.95 5.07
C LEU A 411 -0.65 20.17 6.48
N ASN A 412 0.03 19.68 7.52
CA ASN A 412 -0.01 20.34 8.84
C ASN A 412 0.69 21.72 8.75
N THR A 413 -0.09 22.78 8.61
CA THR A 413 0.37 24.17 8.51
C THR A 413 1.21 24.60 9.73
N GLU A 414 0.95 24.01 10.90
CA GLU A 414 1.70 24.26 12.14
C GLU A 414 3.16 23.76 12.10
N ALA A 415 3.48 22.79 11.25
CA ALA A 415 4.86 22.31 11.11
C ALA A 415 5.72 23.25 10.25
N MET A 416 5.13 23.90 9.24
CA MET A 416 5.89 24.78 8.33
C MET A 416 6.48 26.01 9.03
N GLU A 417 5.79 26.59 10.02
CA GLU A 417 6.36 27.71 10.79
C GLU A 417 7.56 27.27 11.64
N GLN A 418 7.60 26.01 12.09
CA GLN A 418 8.77 25.48 12.80
C GLN A 418 9.91 25.05 11.85
N TYR A 419 9.61 24.55 10.65
CA TYR A 419 10.62 24.15 9.66
C TYR A 419 11.23 25.35 8.89
N ALA A 420 10.45 26.40 8.62
CA ALA A 420 10.97 27.63 8.04
C ALA A 420 11.93 28.36 9.01
N ILE A 421 11.74 28.19 10.32
CA ILE A 421 12.63 28.73 11.36
C ILE A 421 13.80 27.76 11.67
N LYS A 422 13.66 26.44 11.43
CA LYS A 422 14.70 25.42 11.71
C LYS A 422 15.61 25.04 10.54
N ASN A 423 15.52 25.69 9.38
CA ASN A 423 16.56 25.59 8.33
C ASN A 423 17.92 26.20 8.73
N THR A 424 18.12 26.50 10.02
CA THR A 424 19.43 26.80 10.64
C THR A 424 19.83 25.89 11.80
N SER A 425 19.03 24.91 12.23
CA SER A 425 19.45 23.96 13.29
C SER A 425 19.65 22.55 12.75
N GLN A 426 20.91 22.21 12.55
CA GLN A 426 21.42 20.85 12.36
C GLN A 426 20.86 19.91 13.43
N CYS A 427 19.90 19.06 13.07
CA CYS A 427 19.68 17.82 13.79
C CYS A 427 20.24 16.71 12.89
N PRO A 428 21.38 16.09 13.23
CA PRO A 428 21.98 15.07 12.39
C PRO A 428 21.05 13.87 12.26
N SER A 429 21.03 13.23 11.09
CA SER A 429 20.29 11.97 10.90
C SER A 429 20.83 10.88 11.85
N LEU A 430 20.02 9.86 12.14
CA LEU A 430 20.46 8.74 13.00
C LEU A 430 21.75 8.09 12.48
N GLU A 431 21.94 8.06 11.15
CA GLU A 431 23.16 7.58 10.49
C GLU A 431 24.36 8.51 10.70
N GLU A 432 24.14 9.83 10.76
CA GLU A 432 25.16 10.83 11.08
C GLU A 432 25.59 10.81 12.55
N ILE A 433 24.70 10.33 13.43
CA ILE A 433 24.99 10.09 14.85
C ILE A 433 25.77 8.78 15.05
N LEU A 434 25.50 7.76 14.23
CA LEU A 434 26.06 6.42 14.41
C LEU A 434 27.39 6.19 13.67
N VAL A 435 27.71 6.97 12.63
CA VAL A 435 28.93 6.80 11.83
C VAL A 435 29.83 8.04 11.95
N PRO A 436 30.95 7.97 12.68
CA PRO A 436 31.90 9.07 12.77
C PRO A 436 32.41 9.46 11.37
N ASN A 437 32.45 10.76 11.08
CA ASN A 437 33.01 11.36 9.85
C ASN A 437 32.23 11.19 8.52
N ILE A 438 30.95 10.79 8.54
CA ILE A 438 30.19 10.61 7.29
C ILE A 438 30.01 11.91 6.47
N MET A 439 30.08 13.08 7.14
CA MET A 439 30.06 14.41 6.50
C MET A 439 31.24 14.63 5.55
N LEU A 440 32.43 14.13 5.89
CA LEU A 440 33.62 14.23 5.04
C LEU A 440 33.48 13.35 3.79
N THR A 441 32.84 12.19 3.94
CA THR A 441 32.56 11.27 2.83
C THR A 441 31.51 11.84 1.88
N LYS A 442 30.43 12.45 2.41
CA LYS A 442 29.39 13.13 1.60
C LYS A 442 29.95 14.32 0.81
N GLN A 443 30.87 15.11 1.38
CA GLN A 443 31.54 16.21 0.66
C GLN A 443 32.45 15.70 -0.46
N TYR A 444 33.14 14.58 -0.27
CA TYR A 444 34.03 14.02 -1.28
C TYR A 444 33.25 13.48 -2.50
N VAL A 445 32.12 12.81 -2.25
CA VAL A 445 31.23 12.30 -3.31
C VAL A 445 30.56 13.44 -4.09
N LYS A 446 30.12 14.51 -3.42
CA LYS A 446 29.57 15.71 -4.09
C LYS A 446 30.60 16.42 -4.98
N LYS A 447 31.87 16.48 -4.57
CA LYS A 447 32.94 17.08 -5.40
C LYS A 447 33.30 16.22 -6.62
N LEU A 448 33.26 14.90 -6.50
CA LEU A 448 33.49 13.98 -7.63
C LEU A 448 32.36 14.04 -8.67
N LEU A 449 31.11 14.15 -8.23
CA LEU A 449 29.95 14.30 -9.12
C LEU A 449 29.94 15.64 -9.87
N TYR A 450 30.34 16.75 -9.23
CA TYR A 450 30.45 18.04 -9.93
C TYR A 450 31.61 18.10 -10.93
N ALA A 451 32.71 17.39 -10.67
CA ALA A 451 33.85 17.34 -11.60
C ALA A 451 33.58 16.52 -12.87
N GLN A 452 32.66 15.53 -12.82
CA GLN A 452 32.27 14.74 -14.00
C GLN A 452 31.16 15.38 -14.84
N ILE A 453 30.50 16.45 -14.35
CA ILE A 453 29.45 17.17 -15.09
C ILE A 453 30.01 18.38 -15.86
N CYS A 454 31.27 18.77 -15.61
CA CYS A 454 31.92 19.91 -16.28
C CYS A 454 33.14 19.52 -17.16
N GLN A 455 33.21 18.27 -17.61
CA GLN A 455 34.05 17.81 -18.73
C GLN A 455 33.18 17.05 -19.72
#